data_AF-A0A1M7K7M5-F1
#
_entry.id   AF-A0A1M7K7M5-F1
#
_cell.length_a   1.000
_cell.length_b   1.000
_cell.length_c   1.000
_cell.angle_alpha   90.00
_cell.angle_beta   90.00
_cell.angle_gamma   90.00
#
_symmetry.space_group_name_H-M   'P 1'
#
loop_
_entity.id
_entity.type
_entity.pdbx_description
1 polymer ?
#
loop_
_entity_poly.entity_id
_entity_poly.type
_entity_poly.pdbx_seq_one_letter_code
_entity_poly.pdbx_strand_id
1 'polypeptide(L)'
;MFQLKDVLKTIWKGKIVILLIILVSIGLSFVVNEFLKENTYSTSLKLTYNFPKGNYEILNEEINEIVSTQNFTDIITSDDLMQQLIENTDLQISEEKIINSISINNSTENKLLTITIKGKNQNQNELILKEITELTQNYVGTQLDELLTEQIKEYEQKVESDMLNVTEAYNEFEDSSFHQNELLSLSFIKDALIGEMTVNISQELLASINNLTPSEKIAFIEISSKITNHINSYKESSTHYTDLLTLKENGIEMLEISDNQMESVESSVEDSYIYFIFTFIGFFLGIFLVLFMKFFKEEIRVNKNS
;
A
#
# COMPACT_ATOMS: atom_id res chain seq x y z
N MET A 1 48.19 -36.44 -26.13
CA MET A 1 46.76 -36.32 -26.50
C MET A 1 46.04 -37.52 -25.88
N PHE A 2 45.39 -37.36 -24.73
CA PHE A 2 44.65 -38.47 -24.10
C PHE A 2 43.49 -38.87 -25.03
N GLN A 3 43.51 -40.09 -25.55
CA GLN A 3 42.39 -40.57 -26.35
C GLN A 3 41.18 -40.79 -25.44
N LEU A 4 40.00 -40.32 -25.87
CA LEU A 4 38.74 -40.42 -25.11
C LEU A 4 38.46 -41.87 -24.64
N LYS A 5 38.87 -42.85 -25.46
CA LYS A 5 38.75 -44.28 -25.17
C LYS A 5 39.60 -44.72 -23.97
N ASP A 6 40.77 -44.14 -23.77
CA ASP A 6 41.67 -44.49 -22.66
C ASP A 6 41.18 -43.90 -21.33
N VAL A 7 40.57 -42.71 -21.37
CA VAL A 7 39.90 -42.09 -20.22
C VAL A 7 38.70 -42.95 -19.81
N LEU A 8 37.85 -43.33 -20.77
CA LEU A 8 36.67 -44.16 -20.51
C LEU A 8 37.04 -45.53 -19.93
N LYS A 9 38.07 -46.19 -20.47
CA LYS A 9 38.59 -47.47 -19.95
C LYS A 9 39.15 -47.34 -18.54
N THR A 10 39.72 -46.19 -18.20
CA THR A 10 40.22 -45.89 -16.85
C THR A 10 39.08 -45.75 -15.85
N ILE A 11 38.06 -44.95 -16.20
CA ILE A 11 36.84 -44.78 -15.41
C ILE A 11 36.17 -46.15 -15.20
N TRP A 12 36.07 -46.96 -16.24
CA TRP A 12 35.44 -48.29 -16.18
C TRP A 12 36.18 -49.27 -15.26
N LYS A 13 37.51 -49.17 -15.17
CA LYS A 13 38.31 -49.96 -14.21
C LYS A 13 38.17 -49.46 -12.77
N GLY A 14 37.95 -48.16 -12.58
CA GLY A 14 37.73 -47.52 -11.27
C GLY A 14 36.30 -47.59 -10.76
N LYS A 15 35.38 -48.31 -11.43
CA LYS A 15 33.94 -48.34 -11.11
C LYS A 15 33.62 -48.62 -9.64
N ILE A 16 34.39 -49.45 -8.95
CA ILE A 16 34.18 -49.77 -7.52
C ILE A 16 34.49 -48.54 -6.65
N VAL A 17 35.53 -47.79 -6.97
CA VAL A 17 35.92 -46.56 -6.24
C VAL A 17 34.87 -45.48 -6.44
N ILE A 18 34.38 -45.32 -7.68
CA ILE A 18 33.30 -44.38 -8.01
C ILE A 18 32.04 -44.73 -7.23
N LEU A 19 31.67 -46.02 -7.19
CA LEU A 19 30.48 -46.49 -6.49
C LEU A 19 30.60 -46.28 -4.97
N LEU A 20 31.77 -46.52 -4.37
CA LEU A 20 32.02 -46.25 -2.95
C LEU A 20 31.89 -44.75 -2.61
N ILE A 21 32.41 -43.86 -3.44
CA ILE A 21 32.34 -42.41 -3.21
C ILE A 21 30.89 -41.91 -3.33
N ILE A 22 30.13 -42.44 -4.29
CA ILE A 22 28.69 -42.16 -4.40
C ILE A 22 27.96 -42.64 -3.14
N LEU A 23 28.24 -43.86 -2.67
CA LEU A 23 27.62 -44.41 -1.46
C LEU A 23 27.89 -43.54 -0.23
N VAL A 24 29.14 -43.07 -0.06
CA VAL A 24 29.52 -42.15 1.01
C VAL A 24 28.79 -40.80 0.87
N SER A 25 28.68 -40.28 -0.36
CA SER A 25 28.00 -39.01 -0.62
C SER A 25 26.49 -39.10 -0.33
N ILE A 26 25.84 -40.23 -0.63
CA ILE A 26 24.44 -40.51 -0.25
C ILE A 26 24.29 -40.66 1.27
N GLY A 27 25.27 -41.27 1.95
CA GLY A 27 25.28 -41.32 3.42
C GLY A 27 25.38 -39.92 4.05
N LEU A 28 26.27 -39.08 3.51
CA LEU A 28 26.39 -37.67 3.92
C LEU A 28 25.13 -36.88 3.61
N SER A 29 24.47 -37.13 2.48
CA SER A 29 23.22 -36.43 2.15
C SER A 29 22.11 -36.76 3.14
N PHE A 30 22.08 -37.97 3.71
CA PHE A 30 21.11 -38.31 4.76
C PHE A 30 21.33 -37.48 6.04
N VAL A 31 22.59 -37.33 6.47
CA VAL A 31 22.96 -36.49 7.62
C VAL A 31 22.66 -35.02 7.36
N VAL A 32 23.03 -34.53 6.17
CA VAL A 32 22.76 -33.15 5.76
C VAL A 32 21.26 -32.89 5.62
N ASN A 33 20.50 -33.85 5.10
CA ASN A 33 19.05 -33.73 4.98
C ASN A 33 18.37 -33.67 6.36
N GLU A 34 18.76 -34.52 7.31
CA GLU A 34 18.26 -34.43 8.69
C GLU A 34 18.61 -33.09 9.36
N PHE A 35 19.77 -32.52 9.05
CA PHE A 35 20.16 -31.22 9.61
C PHE A 35 19.52 -30.02 8.89
N LEU A 36 19.14 -30.17 7.61
CA LEU A 36 18.47 -29.14 6.80
C LEU A 36 16.94 -29.25 6.80
N LYS A 37 16.38 -30.40 7.23
CA LYS A 37 14.96 -30.61 7.54
C LYS A 37 14.57 -29.86 8.81
N GLU A 38 14.76 -28.55 8.82
CA GLU A 38 14.00 -27.73 9.73
C GLU A 38 12.64 -27.50 9.08
N ASN A 39 11.56 -27.97 9.71
CA ASN A 39 10.21 -27.76 9.20
C ASN A 39 9.98 -26.25 9.07
N THR A 40 9.67 -25.81 7.85
CA THR A 40 9.31 -24.42 7.58
C THR A 40 7.83 -24.39 7.24
N TYR A 41 7.10 -23.46 7.83
CA TYR A 41 5.70 -23.19 7.56
C TYR A 41 5.61 -21.93 6.71
N SER A 42 4.84 -22.01 5.63
CA SER A 42 4.45 -20.89 4.81
C SER A 42 3.02 -20.53 5.18
N THR A 43 2.83 -19.42 5.90
CA THR A 43 1.51 -18.92 6.30
C THR A 43 1.15 -17.73 5.42
N SER A 44 -0.03 -17.75 4.80
CA SER A 44 -0.51 -16.65 3.95
C SER A 44 -1.80 -16.06 4.48
N LEU A 45 -1.92 -14.73 4.39
CA LEU A 45 -3.12 -13.96 4.71
C LEU A 45 -3.52 -13.15 3.48
N LYS A 46 -4.81 -13.19 3.14
CA LYS A 46 -5.41 -12.40 2.07
C LYS A 46 -6.22 -11.26 2.65
N LEU A 47 -5.89 -10.04 2.25
CA LEU A 47 -6.54 -8.80 2.65
C LEU A 47 -7.23 -8.19 1.44
N THR A 48 -8.49 -7.80 1.62
CA THR A 48 -9.20 -6.97 0.64
C THR A 48 -9.21 -5.56 1.18
N TYR A 49 -8.90 -4.59 0.33
CA TYR A 49 -8.98 -3.19 0.72
C TYR A 49 -10.17 -2.50 0.04
N ASN A 50 -10.89 -1.74 0.84
CA ASN A 50 -12.05 -0.96 0.45
C ASN A 50 -11.70 0.52 0.52
N PHE A 51 -12.29 1.29 -0.39
CA PHE A 51 -12.25 2.74 -0.32
C PHE A 51 -13.35 3.20 0.63
N PRO A 52 -13.16 4.31 1.37
CA PRO A 52 -14.22 4.91 2.16
C PRO A 52 -15.52 5.05 1.35
N LYS A 53 -16.66 4.73 1.98
CA LYS A 53 -17.98 4.93 1.39
C LYS A 53 -18.39 6.40 1.56
N GLY A 54 -18.56 7.14 0.47
CA GLY A 54 -19.03 8.53 0.50
C GLY A 54 -18.84 9.26 -0.81
N ASN A 55 -19.28 10.53 -0.87
CA ASN A 55 -18.95 11.43 -1.97
C ASN A 55 -17.67 12.19 -1.60
N TYR A 56 -16.50 11.66 -1.96
CA TYR A 56 -15.19 12.22 -1.64
C TYR A 56 -14.52 12.81 -2.89
N GLU A 57 -15.30 13.30 -3.85
CA GLU A 57 -14.81 13.85 -5.13
C GLU A 57 -13.62 14.82 -4.96
N ILE A 58 -13.60 15.57 -3.86
CA ILE A 58 -12.59 16.57 -3.51
C ILE A 58 -11.26 15.94 -3.09
N LEU A 59 -11.28 14.78 -2.45
CA LEU A 59 -10.12 14.07 -1.89
C LEU A 59 -9.85 12.73 -2.58
N ASN A 60 -10.43 12.53 -3.76
CA ASN A 60 -10.32 11.27 -4.50
C ASN A 60 -8.86 10.89 -4.71
N GLU A 61 -7.98 11.83 -5.06
CA GLU A 61 -6.59 11.52 -5.40
C GLU A 61 -5.77 11.16 -4.15
N GLU A 62 -5.85 11.99 -3.11
CA GLU A 62 -5.12 11.83 -1.85
C GLU A 62 -5.55 10.57 -1.11
N ILE A 63 -6.87 10.31 -1.04
CA ILE A 63 -7.39 9.08 -0.45
C ILE A 63 -6.95 7.88 -1.27
N ASN A 64 -6.99 7.95 -2.61
CA ASN A 64 -6.56 6.85 -3.47
C ASN A 64 -5.07 6.52 -3.29
N GLU A 65 -4.23 7.51 -3.05
CA GLU A 65 -2.81 7.31 -2.76
C GLU A 65 -2.62 6.59 -1.41
N ILE A 66 -3.31 7.06 -0.36
CA ILE A 66 -3.24 6.48 0.99
C ILE A 66 -3.74 5.02 1.02
N VAL A 67 -4.81 4.70 0.29
CA VAL A 67 -5.37 3.33 0.26
C VAL A 67 -4.81 2.48 -0.88
N SER A 68 -3.74 2.96 -1.52
CA SER A 68 -3.10 2.23 -2.59
C SER A 68 -2.37 0.99 -2.06
N THR A 69 -2.29 -0.02 -2.91
CA THR A 69 -1.52 -1.22 -2.60
C THR A 69 -0.02 -0.99 -2.52
N GLN A 70 0.47 0.06 -3.18
CA GLN A 70 1.84 0.51 -3.02
C GLN A 70 2.05 1.04 -1.60
N ASN A 71 1.19 1.95 -1.13
CA ASN A 71 1.27 2.48 0.23
C ASN A 71 1.17 1.37 1.29
N PHE A 72 0.25 0.41 1.13
CA PHE A 72 0.20 -0.75 2.02
C PHE A 72 1.51 -1.54 2.03
N THR A 73 2.13 -1.75 0.86
CA THR A 73 3.41 -2.47 0.75
C THR A 73 4.52 -1.69 1.46
N ASP A 74 4.58 -0.38 1.26
CA ASP A 74 5.59 0.49 1.85
C ASP A 74 5.45 0.55 3.38
N ILE A 75 4.21 0.62 3.89
CA ILE A 75 3.92 0.57 5.34
C ILE A 75 4.32 -0.78 5.92
N ILE A 76 3.90 -1.89 5.31
CA ILE A 76 4.21 -3.25 5.81
C ILE A 76 5.72 -3.48 5.85
N THR A 77 6.48 -2.91 4.92
CA THR A 77 7.94 -3.09 4.84
C THR A 77 8.74 -1.98 5.52
N SER A 78 8.07 -1.01 6.15
CA SER A 78 8.72 0.10 6.84
C SER A 78 9.40 -0.32 8.14
N ASP A 79 10.52 0.34 8.44
CA ASP A 79 11.27 0.14 9.68
C ASP A 79 10.39 0.44 10.92
N ASP A 80 9.57 1.49 10.86
CA ASP A 80 8.70 1.91 11.96
C ASP A 80 7.63 0.85 12.29
N LEU A 81 7.01 0.23 11.28
CA LEU A 81 6.06 -0.86 11.50
C LEU A 81 6.76 -2.10 12.05
N MET A 82 7.93 -2.44 11.50
CA MET A 82 8.68 -3.62 11.94
C MET A 82 9.20 -3.49 13.38
N GLN A 83 9.62 -2.29 13.78
CA GLN A 83 9.98 -2.02 15.17
C GLN A 83 8.78 -2.22 16.09
N GLN A 84 7.62 -1.64 15.76
CA GLN A 84 6.39 -1.80 16.54
C GLN A 84 5.91 -3.26 16.59
N LEU A 85 6.03 -3.99 15.48
CA LEU A 85 5.71 -5.41 15.40
C LEU A 85 6.53 -6.22 16.41
N ILE A 86 7.84 -5.97 16.49
CA ILE A 86 8.73 -6.66 17.44
C ILE A 86 8.37 -6.29 18.88
N GLU A 87 8.10 -5.01 19.14
CA GLU A 87 7.69 -4.51 20.45
C GLU A 87 6.37 -5.14 20.92
N ASN A 88 5.37 -5.27 20.05
CA ASN A 88 4.04 -5.78 20.38
C ASN A 88 4.00 -7.31 20.52
N THR A 89 4.81 -8.03 19.74
CA THR A 89 4.78 -9.51 19.73
C THR A 89 5.74 -10.17 20.72
N ASP A 90 6.66 -9.40 21.33
CA ASP A 90 7.75 -9.88 22.22
C ASP A 90 8.56 -11.03 21.59
N LEU A 91 8.65 -11.04 20.25
CA LEU A 91 9.37 -12.06 19.50
C LEU A 91 10.86 -11.73 19.54
N GLN A 92 11.68 -12.70 19.99
CA GLN A 92 13.15 -12.62 19.91
C GLN A 92 13.67 -12.88 18.48
N ILE A 93 13.07 -12.21 17.50
CA ILE A 93 13.44 -12.29 16.08
C ILE A 93 13.88 -10.89 15.66
N SER A 94 15.01 -10.80 14.95
CA SER A 94 15.47 -9.52 14.41
C SER A 94 14.59 -9.07 13.25
N GLU A 95 14.37 -7.77 13.14
CA GLU A 95 13.66 -7.10 12.05
C GLU A 95 14.07 -7.60 10.65
N GLU A 96 15.38 -7.62 10.36
CA GLU A 96 15.91 -8.10 9.08
C GLU A 96 15.46 -9.53 8.74
N LYS A 97 15.29 -10.40 9.74
CA LYS A 97 14.81 -11.77 9.51
C LYS A 97 13.32 -11.81 9.21
N ILE A 98 12.54 -10.93 9.84
CA ILE A 98 11.10 -10.81 9.60
C ILE A 98 10.88 -10.28 8.18
N ILE A 99 11.52 -9.16 7.82
CA ILE A 99 11.41 -8.56 6.48
C ILE A 99 11.77 -9.58 5.39
N ASN A 100 12.90 -10.26 5.52
CA ASN A 100 13.34 -11.26 4.53
C ASN A 100 12.43 -12.51 4.46
N SER A 101 11.59 -12.72 5.46
CA SER A 101 10.63 -13.83 5.51
C SER A 101 9.26 -13.47 4.92
N ILE A 102 8.98 -12.18 4.74
CA ILE A 102 7.73 -11.65 4.21
C ILE A 102 7.81 -11.59 2.68
N SER A 103 6.75 -12.06 2.04
CA SER A 103 6.51 -11.91 0.60
C SER A 103 5.15 -11.27 0.42
N ILE A 104 5.10 -10.17 -0.31
CA ILE A 104 3.87 -9.44 -0.59
C ILE A 104 3.52 -9.63 -2.06
N ASN A 105 2.32 -10.12 -2.34
CA ASN A 105 1.78 -10.22 -3.68
C ASN A 105 0.52 -9.35 -3.79
N ASN A 106 0.51 -8.48 -4.78
CA ASN A 106 -0.49 -7.46 -4.98
C ASN A 106 -1.19 -7.66 -6.32
N SER A 107 -2.52 -7.76 -6.30
CA SER A 107 -3.37 -7.71 -7.47
C SER A 107 -4.25 -6.46 -7.41
N THR A 108 -3.85 -5.42 -8.15
CA THR A 108 -4.61 -4.18 -8.30
C THR A 108 -5.98 -4.40 -8.94
N GLU A 109 -6.08 -5.33 -9.90
CA GLU A 109 -7.35 -5.68 -10.57
C GLU A 109 -8.42 -6.19 -9.59
N ASN A 110 -8.01 -6.98 -8.59
CA ASN A 110 -8.93 -7.64 -7.66
C ASN A 110 -8.99 -6.98 -6.27
N LYS A 111 -8.32 -5.84 -6.08
CA LYS A 111 -8.14 -5.19 -4.77
C LYS A 111 -7.68 -6.15 -3.67
N LEU A 112 -6.76 -7.04 -4.04
CA LEU A 112 -6.31 -8.14 -3.20
C LEU A 112 -4.82 -7.99 -2.87
N LEU A 113 -4.51 -7.95 -1.58
CA LEU A 113 -3.16 -8.01 -1.05
C LEU A 113 -2.97 -9.36 -0.37
N THR A 114 -1.96 -10.13 -0.78
CA THR A 114 -1.59 -11.39 -0.14
C THR A 114 -0.24 -11.22 0.54
N ILE A 115 -0.21 -11.42 1.85
CA ILE A 115 1.01 -11.39 2.65
C ILE A 115 1.33 -12.83 3.03
N THR A 116 2.51 -13.31 2.66
CA THR A 116 3.00 -14.63 3.02
C THR A 116 4.23 -14.49 3.90
N ILE A 117 4.26 -15.21 5.03
CA ILE A 117 5.43 -15.30 5.90
C ILE A 117 5.93 -16.75 5.94
N LYS A 118 7.25 -16.91 5.87
CA LYS A 118 7.93 -18.21 6.02
C LYS A 118 8.68 -18.27 7.34
N GLY A 119 8.36 -19.24 8.18
CA GLY A 119 8.98 -19.36 9.50
C GLY A 119 8.90 -20.77 10.07
N LYS A 120 9.62 -21.04 11.16
CA LYS A 120 9.70 -22.37 11.77
C LYS A 120 8.48 -22.73 12.62
N ASN A 121 7.65 -21.76 12.97
CA ASN A 121 6.53 -21.94 13.88
C ASN A 121 5.28 -21.29 13.27
N GLN A 122 4.29 -22.12 12.94
CA GLN A 122 3.02 -21.67 12.39
C GLN A 122 2.33 -20.63 13.28
N ASN A 123 2.26 -20.84 14.60
CA ASN A 123 1.57 -19.92 15.51
C ASN A 123 2.27 -18.55 15.57
N GLN A 124 3.61 -18.51 15.47
CA GLN A 124 4.36 -17.26 15.40
C GLN A 124 4.10 -16.54 14.08
N ASN A 125 4.11 -17.27 12.96
CA ASN A 125 3.74 -16.73 11.66
C ASN A 125 2.33 -16.12 11.68
N GLU A 126 1.38 -16.81 12.33
CA GLU A 126 0.01 -16.33 12.45
C GLU A 126 -0.11 -15.07 13.29
N LEU A 127 0.61 -15.01 14.41
CA LEU A 127 0.68 -13.83 15.26
C LEU A 127 1.26 -12.63 14.49
N ILE A 128 2.36 -12.83 13.77
CA ILE A 128 3.01 -11.77 12.98
C ILE A 128 2.06 -11.22 11.93
N LEU A 129 1.36 -12.08 11.18
CA LEU A 129 0.43 -11.62 10.14
C LEU A 129 -0.76 -10.84 10.72
N LYS A 130 -1.28 -11.25 11.88
CA LYS A 130 -2.35 -10.52 12.58
C LYS A 130 -1.87 -9.14 13.03
N GLU A 131 -0.70 -9.07 13.64
CA GLU A 131 -0.12 -7.82 14.12
C GLU A 131 0.21 -6.87 12.96
N ILE A 132 0.79 -7.37 11.86
CA ILE A 132 1.01 -6.58 10.64
C ILE A 132 -0.30 -5.99 10.13
N THR A 133 -1.40 -6.76 10.16
CA THR A 133 -2.71 -6.28 9.70
C THR A 133 -3.22 -5.14 10.59
N GLU A 134 -3.17 -5.33 11.90
CA GLU A 134 -3.62 -4.33 12.88
C GLU A 134 -2.78 -3.05 12.81
N LEU A 135 -1.45 -3.17 12.81
CA LEU A 135 -0.55 -2.03 12.66
C LEU A 135 -0.78 -1.30 11.33
N THR A 136 -0.85 -2.03 10.21
CA THR A 136 -1.09 -1.40 8.90
C THR A 136 -2.41 -0.64 8.88
N GLN A 137 -3.47 -1.21 9.46
CA GLN A 137 -4.77 -0.55 9.56
C GLN A 137 -4.70 0.72 10.42
N ASN A 138 -3.95 0.69 11.52
CA ASN A 138 -3.75 1.86 12.38
C ASN A 138 -2.94 2.97 11.69
N TYR A 139 -1.85 2.63 11.01
CA TYR A 139 -1.02 3.59 10.26
C TYR A 139 -1.84 4.30 9.19
N VAL A 140 -2.55 3.51 8.39
CA VAL A 140 -3.36 4.04 7.29
C VAL A 140 -4.56 4.84 7.81
N GLY A 141 -5.20 4.39 8.89
CA GLY A 141 -6.25 5.15 9.58
C GLY A 141 -5.75 6.49 10.11
N THR A 142 -4.51 6.53 10.61
CA THR A 142 -3.87 7.77 11.09
C THR A 142 -3.61 8.74 9.95
N GLN A 143 -3.04 8.28 8.82
CA GLN A 143 -2.82 9.11 7.64
C GLN A 143 -4.11 9.76 7.12
N LEU A 144 -5.22 9.02 7.13
CA LEU A 144 -6.51 9.57 6.76
C LEU A 144 -7.06 10.57 7.77
N ASP A 145 -6.96 10.29 9.07
CA ASP A 145 -7.44 11.24 10.08
C ASP A 145 -6.64 12.55 10.02
N GLU A 146 -5.33 12.47 9.77
CA GLU A 146 -4.47 13.63 9.54
C GLU A 146 -4.93 14.43 8.31
N LEU A 147 -5.07 13.77 7.15
CA LEU A 147 -5.56 14.39 5.91
C LEU A 147 -6.93 15.07 6.12
N LEU A 148 -7.89 14.36 6.69
CA LEU A 148 -9.23 14.89 6.94
C LEU A 148 -9.19 16.06 7.92
N THR A 149 -8.39 15.98 8.97
CA THR A 149 -8.27 17.05 9.97
C THR A 149 -7.68 18.32 9.35
N GLU A 150 -6.65 18.18 8.52
CA GLU A 150 -6.05 19.29 7.80
C GLU A 150 -7.05 19.94 6.83
N GLN A 151 -7.74 19.12 6.03
CA GLN A 151 -8.73 19.59 5.06
C GLN A 151 -9.95 20.24 5.71
N ILE A 152 -10.47 19.66 6.80
CA ILE A 152 -11.56 20.25 7.59
C ILE A 152 -11.16 21.64 8.08
N LYS A 153 -9.95 21.78 8.62
CA LYS A 153 -9.44 23.06 9.11
C LYS A 153 -9.27 24.09 7.99
N GLU A 154 -8.78 23.68 6.83
CA GLU A 154 -8.65 24.56 5.66
C GLU A 154 -10.02 25.07 5.21
N TYR A 155 -11.00 24.18 5.07
CA TYR A 155 -12.35 24.55 4.66
C TYR A 155 -13.11 25.34 5.74
N GLU A 156 -12.87 25.09 7.03
CA GLU A 156 -13.41 25.93 8.12
C GLU A 156 -12.96 27.39 7.97
N GLN A 157 -11.65 27.61 7.77
CA GLN A 157 -11.08 28.95 7.54
C GLN A 157 -11.63 29.58 6.26
N LYS A 158 -11.79 28.78 5.20
CA LYS A 158 -12.35 29.24 3.93
C LYS A 158 -13.83 29.66 4.07
N VAL A 159 -14.63 28.91 4.84
CA VAL A 159 -16.03 29.26 5.16
C VAL A 159 -16.09 30.59 5.91
N GLU A 160 -15.25 30.78 6.93
CA GLU A 160 -15.18 32.05 7.66
C GLU A 160 -14.79 33.22 6.76
N SER A 161 -13.76 33.04 5.93
CA SER A 161 -13.29 34.03 4.96
C SER A 161 -14.36 34.37 3.92
N ASP A 162 -15.01 33.35 3.34
CA ASP A 162 -16.07 33.56 2.35
C ASP A 162 -17.27 34.28 2.97
N MET A 163 -17.63 33.97 4.21
CA MET A 163 -18.69 34.67 4.94
C MET A 163 -18.33 36.13 5.26
N LEU A 164 -17.05 36.40 5.56
CA LEU A 164 -16.56 37.78 5.73
C LEU A 164 -16.72 38.56 4.42
N ASN A 165 -16.33 37.97 3.28
CA ASN A 165 -16.48 38.59 1.96
C ASN A 165 -17.95 38.87 1.61
N VAL A 166 -18.87 37.96 1.95
CA VAL A 166 -20.32 38.18 1.81
C VAL A 166 -20.76 39.39 2.64
N THR A 167 -20.32 39.46 3.89
CA THR A 167 -20.67 40.52 4.83
C THR A 167 -20.12 41.88 4.37
N GLU A 168 -18.88 41.94 3.91
CA GLU A 168 -18.26 43.15 3.38
C GLU A 168 -18.98 43.65 2.12
N ALA A 169 -19.30 42.75 1.19
CA ALA A 169 -20.03 43.10 -0.03
C ALA A 169 -21.47 43.53 0.29
N TYR A 170 -22.10 42.96 1.31
CA TYR A 170 -23.41 43.40 1.81
C TYR A 170 -23.34 44.79 2.46
N ASN A 171 -22.32 45.07 3.28
CA ASN A 171 -22.15 46.40 3.87
C ASN A 171 -21.91 47.46 2.78
N GLU A 172 -21.16 47.13 1.72
CA GLU A 172 -21.01 48.00 0.54
C GLU A 172 -22.35 48.27 -0.15
N PHE A 173 -23.24 47.27 -0.20
CA PHE A 173 -24.61 47.46 -0.65
C PHE A 173 -25.42 48.39 0.28
N GLU A 174 -25.31 48.24 1.60
CA GLU A 174 -25.99 49.12 2.56
C GLU A 174 -25.54 50.58 2.48
N ASP A 175 -24.24 50.80 2.28
CA ASP A 175 -23.65 52.13 2.16
C ASP A 175 -23.95 52.80 0.79
N SER A 176 -24.58 52.09 -0.14
CA SER A 176 -24.91 52.58 -1.48
C SER A 176 -26.10 53.55 -1.50
N SER A 177 -26.11 54.48 -2.46
CA SER A 177 -27.18 55.49 -2.58
C SER A 177 -28.58 54.90 -2.86
N PHE A 178 -28.64 53.66 -3.33
CA PHE A 178 -29.88 52.96 -3.69
C PHE A 178 -30.38 51.99 -2.61
N HIS A 179 -29.67 51.83 -1.49
CA HIS A 179 -30.11 51.02 -0.34
C HIS A 179 -31.43 51.53 0.30
N GLN A 180 -31.78 52.80 0.10
CA GLN A 180 -33.04 53.38 0.58
C GLN A 180 -34.29 52.66 0.04
N ASN A 181 -34.12 51.79 -0.98
CA ASN A 181 -35.16 50.91 -1.47
C ASN A 181 -35.15 49.57 -0.72
N GLU A 182 -35.91 49.50 0.38
CA GLU A 182 -36.06 48.32 1.24
C GLU A 182 -36.44 47.04 0.46
N LEU A 183 -37.17 47.19 -0.65
CA LEU A 183 -37.56 46.09 -1.53
C LEU A 183 -36.38 45.51 -2.33
N LEU A 184 -35.44 46.34 -2.79
CA LEU A 184 -34.20 45.90 -3.45
C LEU A 184 -33.35 45.07 -2.47
N SER A 185 -33.22 45.54 -1.23
CA SER A 185 -32.44 44.90 -0.17
C SER A 185 -33.00 43.52 0.20
N LEU A 186 -34.31 43.40 0.43
CA LEU A 186 -34.97 42.15 0.83
C LEU A 186 -34.98 41.09 -0.28
N SER A 187 -35.26 41.48 -1.53
CA SER A 187 -35.26 40.53 -2.64
C SER A 187 -33.87 39.97 -2.89
N PHE A 188 -32.86 40.82 -2.80
CA PHE A 188 -31.50 40.43 -3.10
C PHE A 188 -30.93 39.42 -2.07
N ILE A 189 -31.19 39.62 -0.78
CA ILE A 189 -30.85 38.65 0.28
C ILE A 189 -31.51 37.30 0.02
N LYS A 190 -32.79 37.31 -0.35
CA LYS A 190 -33.56 36.08 -0.63
C LYS A 190 -33.00 35.31 -1.83
N ASP A 191 -32.76 36.00 -2.94
CA ASP A 191 -32.30 35.36 -4.18
C ASP A 191 -30.88 34.81 -4.02
N ALA A 192 -30.01 35.55 -3.33
CA ALA A 192 -28.65 35.11 -3.09
C ALA A 192 -28.61 33.88 -2.14
N LEU A 193 -29.44 33.83 -1.10
CA LEU A 193 -29.56 32.67 -0.22
C LEU A 193 -30.15 31.44 -0.91
N ILE A 194 -31.12 31.60 -1.82
CA ILE A 194 -31.79 30.47 -2.48
C ILE A 194 -30.97 29.92 -3.66
N GLY A 195 -30.01 30.68 -4.21
CA GLY A 195 -29.09 30.18 -5.26
C GLY A 195 -29.74 30.00 -6.63
N GLU A 196 -31.06 30.07 -6.71
CA GLU A 196 -31.77 30.29 -7.95
C GLU A 196 -31.91 31.79 -8.18
N MET A 197 -31.05 32.35 -9.04
CA MET A 197 -31.40 33.54 -9.80
C MET A 197 -32.47 33.19 -10.85
N THR A 198 -33.54 32.47 -10.47
CA THR A 198 -34.79 32.48 -11.22
C THR A 198 -35.48 33.75 -10.78
N VAL A 199 -35.02 34.83 -11.39
CA VAL A 199 -35.47 36.18 -11.16
C VAL A 199 -36.96 36.27 -11.50
N ASN A 200 -37.82 35.89 -10.56
CA ASN A 200 -39.20 36.29 -10.56
C ASN A 200 -39.21 37.71 -10.01
N ILE A 201 -38.63 38.67 -10.77
CA ILE A 201 -38.70 40.08 -10.42
C ILE A 201 -40.19 40.37 -10.31
N SER A 202 -40.67 40.54 -9.08
CA SER A 202 -42.00 41.06 -8.84
C SER A 202 -42.12 42.39 -9.60
N GLN A 203 -43.29 42.71 -10.14
CA GLN A 203 -43.49 43.98 -10.85
C GLN A 203 -43.06 45.19 -10.00
N GLU A 204 -43.12 45.04 -8.68
CA GLU A 204 -42.67 46.00 -7.68
C GLU A 204 -41.14 46.17 -7.65
N LEU A 205 -40.38 45.08 -7.73
CA LEU A 205 -38.92 45.11 -7.81
C LEU A 205 -38.46 45.66 -9.18
N LEU A 206 -39.17 45.33 -10.28
CA LEU A 206 -38.91 45.92 -11.60
C LEU A 206 -39.11 47.45 -11.57
N ALA A 207 -40.15 47.92 -10.88
CA ALA A 207 -40.41 49.34 -10.71
C ALA A 207 -39.31 50.03 -9.87
N SER A 208 -38.83 49.37 -8.81
CA SER A 208 -37.73 49.89 -7.98
C SER A 208 -36.43 50.05 -8.76
N ILE A 209 -36.05 49.06 -9.58
CA ILE A 209 -34.87 49.12 -10.44
C ILE A 209 -35.02 50.19 -11.51
N ASN A 210 -36.22 50.32 -12.11
CA ASN A 210 -36.45 51.29 -13.19
C ASN A 210 -36.30 52.74 -12.74
N ASN A 211 -36.59 53.04 -11.47
CA ASN A 211 -36.47 54.37 -10.87
C ASN A 211 -35.01 54.80 -10.59
N LEU A 212 -34.05 53.89 -10.68
CA LEU A 212 -32.63 54.19 -10.54
C LEU A 212 -32.08 54.95 -11.75
N THR A 213 -31.12 55.85 -11.51
CA THR A 213 -30.31 56.47 -12.57
C THR A 213 -29.47 55.42 -13.31
N PRO A 214 -29.01 55.68 -14.55
CA PRO A 214 -28.14 54.74 -15.26
C PRO A 214 -26.87 54.35 -14.48
N SER A 215 -26.26 55.29 -13.74
CA SER A 215 -25.10 55.01 -12.88
C SER A 215 -25.44 54.13 -11.68
N GLU A 216 -26.59 54.35 -11.04
CA GLU A 216 -27.05 53.51 -9.92
C GLU A 216 -27.44 52.10 -10.38
N LYS A 217 -27.99 51.96 -11.59
CA LYS A 217 -28.26 50.64 -12.18
C LYS A 217 -26.98 49.84 -12.39
N ILE A 218 -25.91 50.47 -12.88
CA ILE A 218 -24.62 49.82 -13.08
C ILE A 218 -24.03 49.42 -11.72
N ALA A 219 -23.97 50.34 -10.76
CA ALA A 219 -23.45 50.06 -9.41
C ALA A 219 -24.26 48.96 -8.70
N PHE A 220 -25.59 48.96 -8.84
CA PHE A 220 -26.45 47.89 -8.34
C PHE A 220 -26.11 46.54 -8.96
N ILE A 221 -25.95 46.45 -10.28
CA ILE A 221 -25.58 45.21 -10.98
C ILE A 221 -24.21 44.71 -10.52
N GLU A 222 -23.23 45.60 -10.37
CA GLU A 222 -21.87 45.25 -9.94
C GLU A 222 -21.85 44.68 -8.52
N ILE A 223 -22.45 45.38 -7.56
CA ILE A 223 -22.53 44.93 -6.15
C ILE A 223 -23.36 43.64 -6.04
N SER A 224 -24.47 43.56 -6.77
CA SER A 224 -25.31 42.37 -6.84
C SER A 224 -24.53 41.15 -7.33
N SER A 225 -23.78 41.29 -8.42
CA SER A 225 -22.93 40.22 -8.94
C SER A 225 -21.82 39.85 -7.95
N LYS A 226 -21.21 40.83 -7.27
CA LYS A 226 -20.16 40.59 -6.28
C LYS A 226 -20.68 39.75 -5.11
N ILE A 227 -21.82 40.13 -4.53
CA ILE A 227 -22.42 39.39 -3.42
C ILE A 227 -22.85 37.98 -3.86
N THR A 228 -23.47 37.83 -5.03
CA THR A 228 -23.83 36.49 -5.56
C THR A 228 -22.59 35.60 -5.69
N ASN A 229 -21.50 36.13 -6.23
CA ASN A 229 -20.26 35.36 -6.37
C ASN A 229 -19.72 34.91 -5.01
N HIS A 230 -19.66 35.81 -4.03
CA HIS A 230 -19.20 35.46 -2.68
C HIS A 230 -20.12 34.45 -1.98
N ILE A 231 -21.45 34.54 -2.18
CA ILE A 231 -22.39 33.56 -1.63
C ILE A 231 -22.23 32.19 -2.28
N ASN A 232 -21.97 32.14 -3.59
CA ASN A 232 -21.69 30.87 -4.26
C ASN A 232 -20.41 30.22 -3.72
N SER A 233 -19.34 31.01 -3.55
CA SER A 233 -18.10 30.53 -2.93
C SER A 233 -18.33 30.04 -1.50
N TYR A 234 -19.07 30.79 -0.68
CA TYR A 234 -19.46 30.37 0.67
C TYR A 234 -20.23 29.04 0.65
N LYS A 235 -21.22 28.89 -0.24
CA LYS A 235 -22.02 27.66 -0.35
C LYS A 235 -21.15 26.46 -0.74
N GLU A 236 -20.26 26.64 -1.69
CA GLU A 236 -19.32 25.61 -2.13
C GLU A 236 -18.39 25.19 -0.97
N SER A 237 -17.73 26.16 -0.32
CA SER A 237 -16.87 25.91 0.85
C SER A 237 -17.61 25.23 1.99
N SER A 238 -18.84 25.69 2.29
CA SER A 238 -19.67 25.12 3.35
C SER A 238 -20.09 23.70 3.03
N THR A 239 -20.39 23.40 1.76
CA THR A 239 -20.77 22.05 1.32
C THR A 239 -19.59 21.10 1.51
N HIS A 240 -18.42 21.50 1.03
CA HIS A 240 -17.18 20.73 1.21
C HIS A 240 -16.84 20.51 2.68
N TYR A 241 -16.93 21.54 3.52
CA TYR A 241 -16.73 21.42 4.96
C TYR A 241 -17.67 20.38 5.58
N THR A 242 -18.97 20.42 5.25
CA THR A 242 -19.95 19.46 5.78
C THR A 242 -19.75 18.04 5.26
N ASP A 243 -19.33 17.89 4.00
CA ASP A 243 -19.02 16.58 3.42
C ASP A 243 -17.82 15.94 4.14
N LEU A 244 -16.77 16.71 4.40
CA LEU A 244 -15.58 16.26 5.13
C LEU A 244 -15.90 15.87 6.58
N LEU A 245 -16.73 16.65 7.29
CA LEU A 245 -17.20 16.28 8.63
C LEU A 245 -17.98 14.97 8.60
N THR A 246 -18.89 14.82 7.63
CA THR A 246 -19.70 13.61 7.49
C THR A 246 -18.83 12.37 7.20
N LEU A 247 -17.78 12.53 6.37
CA LEU A 247 -16.80 11.47 6.12
C LEU A 247 -16.04 11.10 7.40
N LYS A 248 -15.60 12.09 8.18
CA LYS A 248 -14.89 11.86 9.45
C LYS A 248 -15.76 11.17 10.50
N GLU A 249 -17.04 11.54 10.61
CA GLU A 249 -17.99 10.96 11.57
C GLU A 249 -18.39 9.52 11.23
N ASN A 250 -18.58 9.20 9.95
CA ASN A 250 -19.02 7.87 9.53
C ASN A 250 -17.95 6.79 9.64
N GLY A 251 -16.69 7.17 9.88
CA GLY A 251 -15.56 6.26 9.94
C GLY A 251 -15.22 5.67 8.56
N ILE A 252 -13.98 5.20 8.44
CA ILE A 252 -13.43 4.72 7.18
C ILE A 252 -12.87 3.31 7.40
N GLU A 253 -13.70 2.29 7.19
CA GLU A 253 -13.27 0.89 7.21
C GLU A 253 -12.56 0.54 5.89
N MET A 254 -11.24 0.32 5.96
CA MET A 254 -10.37 0.28 4.76
C MET A 254 -9.76 -1.06 4.46
N LEU A 255 -9.42 -1.81 5.50
CA LEU A 255 -8.89 -3.15 5.38
C LEU A 255 -9.93 -4.09 5.96
N GLU A 256 -10.45 -4.94 5.10
CA GLU A 256 -11.31 -6.05 5.51
C GLU A 256 -10.49 -7.33 5.35
N ILE A 257 -10.32 -8.05 6.45
CA ILE A 257 -9.80 -9.41 6.39
C ILE A 257 -10.82 -10.20 5.58
N SER A 258 -10.45 -10.60 4.36
CA SER A 258 -11.36 -11.37 3.52
C SER A 258 -11.73 -12.65 4.27
N ASP A 259 -13.04 -12.90 4.42
CA ASP A 259 -13.55 -14.02 5.20
C ASP A 259 -12.80 -15.32 4.87
N ASN A 260 -12.08 -15.83 5.86
CA ASN A 260 -11.54 -17.19 5.95
C ASN A 260 -10.45 -17.59 4.91
N GLN A 261 -9.24 -17.05 5.01
CA GLN A 261 -8.08 -17.51 4.21
C GLN A 261 -6.71 -17.32 4.93
N MET A 262 -6.61 -17.62 6.23
CA MET A 262 -5.29 -17.85 6.83
C MET A 262 -4.89 -19.29 6.54
N GLU A 263 -3.99 -19.47 5.58
CA GLU A 263 -3.57 -20.80 5.12
C GLU A 263 -2.11 -21.04 5.48
N SER A 264 -1.86 -22.09 6.27
CA SER A 264 -0.53 -22.54 6.65
C SER A 264 -0.20 -23.85 5.92
N VAL A 265 0.86 -23.85 5.12
CA VAL A 265 1.36 -25.06 4.47
C VAL A 265 2.74 -25.37 5.01
N GLU A 266 2.96 -26.61 5.45
CA GLU A 266 4.30 -27.09 5.79
C GLU A 266 5.11 -27.27 4.50
N SER A 267 6.16 -26.47 4.34
CA SER A 267 7.14 -26.61 3.26
C SER A 267 8.33 -27.44 3.74
N SER A 268 8.48 -28.63 3.18
CA SER A 268 9.73 -29.39 3.24
C SER A 268 10.57 -29.07 2.01
N VAL A 269 11.89 -28.94 2.17
CA VAL A 269 12.79 -29.00 1.01
C VAL A 269 12.52 -30.32 0.32
N GLU A 270 12.24 -30.29 -0.99
CA GLU A 270 11.91 -31.49 -1.76
C GLU A 270 13.08 -32.48 -1.61
N ASP A 271 12.86 -33.55 -0.83
CA ASP A 271 13.87 -34.53 -0.42
C ASP A 271 14.73 -34.97 -1.61
N SER A 272 14.10 -35.10 -2.78
CA SER A 272 14.69 -35.50 -4.06
C SER A 272 15.87 -34.62 -4.51
N TYR A 273 15.88 -33.32 -4.23
CA TYR A 273 16.88 -32.39 -4.75
C TYR A 273 18.22 -32.50 -4.01
N ILE A 274 18.19 -32.68 -2.69
CA ILE A 274 19.40 -32.88 -1.87
C ILE A 274 20.08 -34.20 -2.26
N TYR A 275 19.31 -35.29 -2.37
CA TYR A 275 19.86 -36.57 -2.81
C TYR A 275 20.43 -36.49 -4.23
N PHE A 276 19.79 -35.75 -5.13
CA PHE A 276 20.28 -35.54 -6.50
C PHE A 276 21.63 -34.81 -6.52
N ILE A 277 21.76 -33.68 -5.81
CA ILE A 277 23.00 -32.89 -5.75
C ILE A 277 24.15 -33.73 -5.20
N PHE A 278 23.97 -34.39 -4.07
CA PHE A 278 25.03 -35.17 -3.43
C PHE A 278 25.44 -36.39 -4.26
N THR A 279 24.48 -37.03 -4.95
CA THR A 279 24.79 -38.11 -5.89
C THR A 279 25.63 -37.60 -7.05
N PHE A 280 25.31 -36.42 -7.58
CA PHE A 280 26.05 -35.80 -8.68
C PHE A 280 27.48 -35.42 -8.24
N ILE A 281 27.62 -34.74 -7.11
CA ILE A 281 28.92 -34.39 -6.51
C ILE A 281 29.77 -35.64 -6.29
N GLY A 282 29.20 -36.69 -5.70
CA GLY A 282 29.89 -37.96 -5.45
C GLY A 282 30.37 -38.64 -6.73
N PHE A 283 29.57 -38.61 -7.80
CA PHE A 283 29.95 -39.17 -9.10
C PHE A 283 31.16 -38.43 -9.71
N PHE A 284 31.15 -37.10 -9.70
CA PHE A 284 32.25 -36.30 -10.25
C PHE A 284 33.54 -36.42 -9.42
N LEU A 285 33.44 -36.39 -8.09
CA LEU A 285 34.57 -36.67 -7.20
C LEU A 285 35.15 -38.07 -7.42
N GLY A 286 34.28 -39.06 -7.62
CA GLY A 286 34.70 -40.43 -7.93
C GLY A 286 35.49 -40.53 -9.23
N ILE A 287 35.01 -39.90 -10.30
CA ILE A 287 35.73 -39.86 -11.59
C ILE A 287 37.08 -39.15 -11.43
N PHE A 288 37.09 -37.99 -10.78
CA PHE A 288 38.30 -37.22 -10.57
C PHE A 288 39.36 -38.03 -9.81
N LEU A 289 38.97 -38.68 -8.72
CA LEU A 289 39.87 -39.45 -7.87
C LEU A 289 40.45 -40.67 -8.61
N VAL A 290 39.66 -41.34 -9.45
CA VAL A 290 40.13 -42.45 -10.30
C VAL A 290 41.15 -41.98 -11.34
N LEU A 291 40.90 -40.84 -12.00
CA LEU A 291 41.83 -40.27 -12.97
C LEU A 291 43.12 -39.80 -12.29
N PHE A 292 43.00 -39.16 -11.14
CA PHE A 292 44.11 -38.68 -10.32
C PHE A 292 45.00 -39.83 -9.83
N MET A 293 44.40 -40.92 -9.31
CA MET A 293 45.15 -42.12 -8.90
C MET A 293 45.91 -42.76 -10.06
N LYS A 294 45.35 -42.75 -11.28
CA LYS A 294 46.07 -43.25 -12.46
C LYS A 294 47.25 -42.36 -12.81
N PHE A 295 47.06 -41.04 -12.82
CA PHE A 295 48.10 -40.06 -13.13
C PHE A 295 49.32 -40.25 -12.23
N PHE A 296 49.13 -40.30 -10.90
CA PHE A 296 50.22 -40.52 -9.94
C PHE A 296 50.89 -41.89 -10.09
N LYS A 297 50.12 -42.94 -10.42
CA LYS A 297 50.68 -44.29 -10.62
C LYS A 297 51.54 -44.39 -11.88
N GLU A 298 51.26 -43.59 -12.90
CA GLU A 298 52.08 -43.48 -14.11
C GLU A 298 53.35 -42.67 -13.82
N GLU A 299 53.25 -41.56 -13.09
CA GLU A 299 54.39 -40.72 -12.71
C GLU A 299 55.41 -41.46 -11.81
N ILE A 300 54.92 -42.21 -10.81
CA ILE A 300 55.76 -43.04 -9.93
C ILE A 300 56.46 -44.17 -10.70
N ARG A 301 55.83 -44.72 -11.75
CA ARG A 301 56.44 -45.77 -12.59
C ARG A 301 57.55 -45.23 -13.50
N VAL A 302 57.41 -44.00 -13.99
CA VAL A 302 58.44 -43.34 -14.81
C VAL A 302 59.68 -43.04 -13.96
N ASN A 303 59.49 -42.54 -12.73
CA ASN A 303 60.59 -42.20 -11.82
C ASN A 303 61.32 -43.43 -11.23
N LYS A 304 60.73 -44.62 -11.31
CA LYS A 304 61.36 -45.87 -10.83
C LYS A 304 62.18 -46.59 -11.90
N ASN A 305 62.08 -46.14 -13.16
CA ASN A 305 62.76 -46.71 -14.33
C ASN A 305 63.79 -45.73 -14.95
N SER A 306 64.09 -44.61 -14.28
CA SER A 306 65.23 -43.72 -14.60
C SER A 306 66.32 -43.89 -13.56
#